data_AF-A0A852K692-F1
#
_entry.id   AF-A0A852K692-F1
#
_cell.length_a   1.000
_cell.length_b   1.000
_cell.length_c   1.000
_cell.angle_alpha   90.00
_cell.angle_beta   90.00
_cell.angle_gamma   90.00
#
_symmetry.space_group_name_H-M   'P 1'
#
loop_
_entity.id
_entity.type
_entity.pdbx_description
1 polymer ?
#
loop_
_entity_poly.entity_id
_entity_poly.type
_entity_poly.pdbx_seq_one_letter_code
_entity_poly.pdbx_strand_id
1 'polypeptide(L)'
;QGLGAPAGAVLAGSGQFAAEAWRVRKLLGGGMRQAGVLAAAALLGLQHAKEALSRDHEHARSFAEAPGPPAGVQALDSPLCSVSLAAVETNIVMVDVQGAWPCPAELCERLRAVSEEEEAETGRAVSVLLLPWSARALRAVWHRDVSARDTELARRKLEFVARKCQE
;
A
#
# COMPACT_ATOMS: atom_id res chain seq x y z
N GLN A 1 3.74 9.54 3.87
CA GLN A 1 3.23 8.32 4.57
C GLN A 1 1.76 8.54 4.92
N GLY A 2 1.14 7.72 5.79
CA GLY A 2 -0.32 7.70 6.02
C GLY A 2 -0.98 9.05 6.39
N LEU A 3 -0.22 9.99 6.96
CA LEU A 3 -0.74 11.33 7.30
C LEU A 3 -0.97 12.25 6.09
N GLY A 4 -0.49 11.90 4.89
CA GLY A 4 -0.73 12.68 3.67
C GLY A 4 0.01 14.03 3.58
N ALA A 5 0.91 14.34 4.53
CA ALA A 5 1.78 15.51 4.43
C ALA A 5 2.79 15.33 3.27
N PRO A 6 3.03 16.37 2.44
CA PRO A 6 3.87 16.26 1.25
C PRO A 6 5.37 16.11 1.58
N ALA A 7 5.81 16.65 2.72
CA ALA A 7 7.19 16.52 3.20
C ALA A 7 7.26 16.72 4.72
N GLY A 8 8.30 16.14 5.32
CA GLY A 8 8.66 16.35 6.73
C GLY A 8 8.52 15.10 7.60
N ALA A 9 9.17 15.18 8.76
CA ALA A 9 9.07 14.24 9.87
C ALA A 9 9.20 15.04 11.17
N VAL A 10 8.68 14.50 12.27
CA VAL A 10 8.76 15.14 13.60
C VAL A 10 9.57 14.27 14.53
N LEU A 11 10.47 14.91 15.28
CA LEU A 11 11.20 14.32 16.38
C LEU A 11 10.75 15.01 17.67
N ALA A 12 10.37 14.24 18.69
CA ALA A 12 9.86 14.74 19.96
C ALA A 12 10.58 14.08 21.14
N GLY A 13 10.74 14.82 22.24
CA GLY A 13 11.40 14.36 23.45
C GLY A 13 11.51 15.50 24.48
N SER A 14 12.44 15.39 25.43
CA SER A 14 12.66 16.44 26.44
C SER A 14 13.14 17.75 25.82
N GLY A 15 13.00 18.87 26.54
CA GLY A 15 13.49 20.17 26.07
C GLY A 15 14.99 20.19 25.77
N GLN A 16 15.79 19.51 26.60
CA GLN A 16 17.23 19.34 26.39
C GLN A 16 17.54 18.56 25.11
N PHE A 17 16.83 17.44 24.90
CA PHE A 17 16.96 16.63 23.69
C PHE A 17 16.57 17.41 22.43
N ALA A 18 15.44 18.12 22.48
CA ALA A 18 14.99 18.96 21.37
C ALA A 18 16.04 20.04 21.04
N ALA A 19 16.59 20.72 22.04
CA ALA A 19 17.61 21.75 21.83
C ALA A 19 18.87 21.20 21.12
N GLU A 20 19.29 19.99 21.46
CA GLU A 20 20.38 19.30 20.77
C GLU A 20 20.00 18.88 19.34
N ALA A 21 18.84 18.26 19.17
CA ALA A 21 18.33 17.88 17.86
C ALA A 21 18.21 19.08 16.90
N TRP A 22 17.84 20.26 17.39
CA TRP A 22 17.79 21.49 16.61
C TRP A 22 19.18 21.91 16.09
N ARG A 23 20.24 21.74 16.89
CA ARG A 23 21.62 22.00 16.45
C ARG A 23 22.04 21.01 15.36
N VAL A 24 21.81 19.71 15.59
CA VAL A 24 22.12 18.66 14.60
C VAL A 24 21.35 18.87 13.29
N ARG A 25 20.06 19.21 13.37
CA ARG A 25 19.24 19.53 12.19
C ARG A 25 19.82 20.68 11.37
N LYS A 26 20.41 21.69 12.02
CA LYS A 26 21.08 22.81 11.33
C LYS A 26 22.39 22.35 10.67
N LEU A 27 23.19 21.57 11.37
CA LEU A 27 24.44 21.01 10.83
C LEU A 27 24.20 20.15 9.58
N LEU A 28 23.15 19.34 9.58
CA LEU A 28 22.75 18.49 8.46
C LEU A 28 22.02 19.25 7.33
N GLY A 29 21.87 20.57 7.43
CA GLY A 29 21.22 21.40 6.40
C GLY A 29 19.68 21.40 6.44
N GLY A 30 19.04 20.74 7.42
CA GLY A 30 17.57 20.72 7.59
C GLY A 30 16.95 22.02 8.11
N GLY A 31 17.70 23.13 8.08
CA GLY A 31 17.31 24.43 8.60
C GLY A 31 16.46 25.27 7.65
N MET A 32 15.36 24.74 7.12
CA MET A 32 14.50 25.37 6.11
C MET A 32 13.95 26.73 6.56
N ARG A 33 13.72 27.63 5.58
CA ARG A 33 13.00 28.89 5.76
C ARG A 33 11.57 28.74 5.20
N GLN A 34 10.62 29.51 5.74
CA GLN A 34 9.19 29.45 5.35
C GLN A 34 8.56 28.05 5.38
N ALA A 35 9.05 27.15 6.25
CA ALA A 35 8.53 25.78 6.38
C ALA A 35 7.09 25.68 6.92
N GLY A 36 6.46 26.82 7.26
CA GLY A 36 5.08 26.89 7.74
C GLY A 36 4.06 26.31 6.77
N VAL A 37 4.31 26.41 5.45
CA VAL A 37 3.43 25.81 4.42
C VAL A 37 3.39 24.28 4.55
N LEU A 38 4.55 23.64 4.75
CA LEU A 38 4.63 22.19 4.95
C LEU A 38 4.07 21.80 6.32
N ALA A 39 4.35 22.59 7.35
CA ALA A 39 3.82 22.36 8.70
C ALA A 39 2.29 22.42 8.74
N ALA A 40 1.66 23.33 8.00
CA ALA A 40 0.20 23.42 7.90
C ALA A 40 -0.42 22.14 7.32
N ALA A 41 0.18 21.57 6.26
CA ALA A 41 -0.27 20.30 5.69
C ALA A 41 -0.11 19.13 6.69
N ALA A 42 0.98 19.10 7.46
CA ALA A 42 1.19 18.10 8.50
C ALA A 42 0.19 18.23 9.66
N LEU A 43 -0.16 19.45 10.07
CA LEU A 43 -1.17 19.70 11.11
C LEU A 43 -2.55 19.17 10.69
N LEU A 44 -2.96 19.42 9.43
CA LEU A 44 -4.21 18.87 8.89
C LEU A 44 -4.20 17.33 8.86
N GLY A 45 -3.06 16.73 8.51
CA GLY A 45 -2.88 15.28 8.53
C GLY A 45 -2.98 14.70 9.94
N LEU A 46 -2.38 15.36 10.93
CA LEU A 46 -2.43 14.94 12.33
C LEU A 46 -3.84 14.99 12.93
N GLN A 47 -4.64 16.00 12.56
CA GLN A 47 -6.02 16.16 13.05
C GLN A 47 -6.94 14.98 12.69
N HIS A 48 -6.67 14.27 11.58
CA HIS A 48 -7.48 13.16 11.08
C HIS A 48 -6.72 11.83 11.04
N ALA A 49 -5.57 11.76 11.73
CA ALA A 49 -4.64 10.65 11.63
C ALA A 49 -5.28 9.32 12.03
N LYS A 50 -6.06 9.32 13.12
CA LYS A 50 -6.66 8.10 13.67
C LYS A 50 -7.66 7.50 12.70
N GLU A 51 -8.59 8.31 12.19
CA GLU A 51 -9.63 7.86 11.26
C GLU A 51 -9.00 7.44 9.93
N ALA A 52 -8.00 8.17 9.44
CA ALA A 52 -7.31 7.82 8.19
C ALA A 52 -6.59 6.48 8.29
N LEU A 53 -5.79 6.27 9.34
CA LEU A 53 -5.04 5.03 9.52
C LEU A 53 -5.95 3.82 9.78
N SER A 54 -7.05 3.99 10.54
CA SER A 54 -8.04 2.91 10.73
C SER A 54 -8.61 2.44 9.40
N ARG A 55 -9.03 3.37 8.53
CA ARG A 55 -9.53 3.02 7.20
C ARG A 55 -8.48 2.32 6.35
N ASP A 56 -7.23 2.78 6.38
CA ASP A 56 -6.15 2.15 5.63
C ASP A 56 -5.91 0.70 6.10
N HIS A 57 -6.01 0.43 7.42
CA HIS A 57 -5.93 -0.92 7.99
C HIS A 57 -7.12 -1.79 7.58
N GLU A 58 -8.34 -1.23 7.63
CA GLU A 58 -9.57 -1.90 7.21
C GLU A 58 -9.52 -2.29 5.73
N HIS A 59 -9.07 -1.38 4.85
CA HIS A 59 -8.92 -1.68 3.43
C HIS A 59 -7.85 -2.76 3.19
N ALA A 60 -6.68 -2.65 3.81
CA ALA A 60 -5.62 -3.66 3.71
C ALA A 60 -6.10 -5.04 4.16
N ARG A 61 -6.84 -5.11 5.27
CA ARG A 61 -7.44 -6.35 5.77
C ARG A 61 -8.52 -6.87 4.81
N SER A 62 -9.38 -6.01 4.30
CA SER A 62 -10.43 -6.39 3.34
C SER A 62 -9.87 -6.98 2.05
N PHE A 63 -8.72 -6.49 1.57
CA PHE A 63 -8.03 -7.09 0.42
C PHE A 63 -7.68 -8.56 0.68
N ALA A 64 -7.28 -8.89 1.91
CA ALA A 64 -6.85 -10.22 2.28
C ALA A 64 -8.02 -11.18 2.61
N GLU A 65 -9.06 -10.72 3.33
CA GLU A 65 -10.11 -11.58 3.91
C GLU A 65 -11.56 -11.29 3.47
N ALA A 66 -11.80 -10.51 2.41
CA ALA A 66 -13.17 -10.15 1.98
C ALA A 66 -14.14 -11.36 1.83
N PRO A 67 -15.26 -11.40 2.59
CA PRO A 67 -16.26 -12.46 2.53
C PRO A 67 -17.33 -12.12 1.47
N GLY A 68 -17.04 -12.34 0.20
CA GLY A 68 -18.01 -12.12 -0.87
C GLY A 68 -17.33 -12.24 -2.23
N PRO A 69 -18.08 -12.29 -3.35
CA PRO A 69 -17.46 -12.20 -4.65
C PRO A 69 -17.17 -10.74 -5.00
N PRO A 70 -15.98 -10.45 -5.53
CA PRO A 70 -14.84 -11.34 -5.63
C PRO A 70 -14.17 -11.52 -4.22
N ALA A 71 -13.56 -12.67 -3.94
CA ALA A 71 -13.16 -13.06 -2.56
C ALA A 71 -11.78 -12.53 -2.17
N GLY A 72 -11.54 -12.35 -0.86
CA GLY A 72 -10.23 -11.96 -0.33
C GLY A 72 -9.08 -12.80 -0.90
N VAL A 73 -7.88 -12.23 -1.03
CA VAL A 73 -6.74 -12.93 -1.65
C VAL A 73 -6.39 -14.25 -0.96
N GLN A 74 -6.68 -14.39 0.33
CA GLN A 74 -6.51 -15.65 1.05
C GLN A 74 -7.39 -16.78 0.49
N ALA A 75 -8.59 -16.45 0.00
CA ALA A 75 -9.54 -17.41 -0.55
C ALA A 75 -9.34 -17.67 -2.05
N LEU A 76 -8.42 -16.94 -2.70
CA LEU A 76 -7.97 -17.28 -4.04
C LEU A 76 -7.17 -18.58 -3.92
N ASP A 77 -7.81 -19.71 -4.24
CA ASP A 77 -7.20 -21.03 -4.37
C ASP A 77 -6.25 -21.06 -5.60
N SER A 78 -5.27 -20.16 -5.58
CA SER A 78 -4.37 -19.88 -6.69
C SER A 78 -2.97 -20.41 -6.35
N PRO A 79 -2.34 -21.16 -7.27
CA PRO A 79 -0.95 -21.58 -7.13
C PRO A 79 0.04 -20.43 -7.30
N LEU A 80 -0.42 -19.20 -7.59
CA LEU A 80 0.45 -18.06 -7.91
C LEU A 80 0.82 -17.24 -6.70
N CYS A 81 -0.12 -16.98 -5.79
CA CYS A 81 0.17 -16.16 -4.62
C CYS A 81 -0.69 -16.49 -3.42
N SER A 82 -0.14 -16.22 -2.23
CA SER A 82 -0.81 -16.42 -0.95
C SER A 82 -0.61 -15.21 -0.03
N VAL A 83 -1.52 -15.03 0.92
CA VAL A 83 -1.44 -14.01 1.97
C VAL A 83 -1.70 -14.63 3.33
N SER A 84 -0.93 -14.23 4.35
CA SER A 84 -1.16 -14.60 5.74
C SER A 84 -1.97 -13.50 6.46
N LEU A 85 -3.22 -13.80 6.83
CA LEU A 85 -4.06 -12.86 7.58
C LEU A 85 -3.49 -12.48 8.95
N ALA A 86 -2.80 -13.40 9.60
CA ALA A 86 -2.16 -13.16 10.88
C ALA A 86 -1.05 -12.09 10.78
N ALA A 87 -0.47 -11.90 9.58
CA ALA A 87 0.54 -10.88 9.33
C ALA A 87 -0.05 -9.52 8.91
N VAL A 88 -1.37 -9.40 8.67
CA VAL A 88 -2.02 -8.15 8.29
C VAL A 88 -2.51 -7.41 9.53
N GLU A 89 -1.58 -6.72 10.18
CA GLU A 89 -1.85 -5.94 11.40
C GLU A 89 -2.17 -4.46 11.13
N THR A 90 -1.68 -3.91 10.01
CA THR A 90 -1.77 -2.47 9.69
C THR A 90 -2.15 -2.26 8.22
N ASN A 91 -1.65 -1.21 7.57
CA ASN A 91 -1.92 -0.86 6.18
C ASN A 91 -1.04 -1.62 5.17
N ILE A 92 -0.35 -2.68 5.57
CA ILE A 92 0.58 -3.43 4.73
C ILE A 92 0.11 -4.87 4.59
N VAL A 93 0.08 -5.36 3.36
CA VAL A 93 -0.15 -6.78 3.06
C VAL A 93 1.07 -7.30 2.29
N MET A 94 1.64 -8.39 2.81
CA MET A 94 2.65 -9.17 2.10
C MET A 94 1.96 -10.22 1.26
N VAL A 95 2.22 -10.21 -0.04
CA VAL A 95 1.71 -11.20 -0.99
C VAL A 95 2.88 -12.09 -1.40
N ASP A 96 2.89 -13.32 -0.92
CA ASP A 96 3.91 -14.31 -1.25
C ASP A 96 3.62 -14.91 -2.61
N VAL A 97 4.65 -15.03 -3.46
CA VAL A 97 4.58 -15.58 -4.82
C VAL A 97 5.08 -17.02 -4.80
N GLN A 98 4.20 -17.95 -5.15
CA GLN A 98 4.40 -19.38 -5.03
C GLN A 98 4.85 -20.01 -6.38
N GLY A 99 5.40 -21.23 -6.34
CA GLY A 99 5.66 -22.03 -7.53
C GLY A 99 6.87 -21.62 -8.38
N ALA A 100 6.90 -22.07 -9.64
CA ALA A 100 8.03 -21.91 -10.58
C ALA A 100 7.89 -20.69 -11.51
N TRP A 101 6.88 -19.84 -11.32
CA TRP A 101 6.43 -18.85 -12.30
C TRP A 101 5.71 -17.67 -11.63
N PRO A 102 5.69 -16.47 -12.21
CA PRO A 102 6.82 -15.58 -12.48
C PRO A 102 7.47 -15.04 -11.20
N CYS A 103 8.66 -14.46 -11.31
CA CYS A 103 9.24 -13.71 -10.18
C CYS A 103 8.34 -12.50 -9.82
N PRO A 104 8.42 -11.97 -8.57
CA PRO A 104 7.59 -10.84 -8.15
C PRO A 104 7.59 -9.64 -9.11
N ALA A 105 8.72 -9.37 -9.78
CA ALA A 105 8.81 -8.28 -10.76
C ALA A 105 7.90 -8.49 -11.99
N GLU A 106 7.84 -9.71 -12.54
CA GLU A 106 6.99 -9.98 -13.70
C GLU A 106 5.50 -9.98 -13.31
N LEU A 107 5.15 -10.46 -12.11
CA LEU A 107 3.78 -10.31 -11.59
C LEU A 107 3.38 -8.84 -11.46
N CYS A 108 4.28 -7.97 -10.99
CA CYS A 108 4.03 -6.52 -10.98
C CYS A 108 3.79 -5.94 -12.38
N GLU A 109 4.54 -6.35 -13.40
CA GLU A 109 4.32 -5.88 -14.77
C GLU A 109 2.96 -6.32 -15.31
N ARG A 110 2.53 -7.56 -15.05
CA ARG A 110 1.20 -8.04 -15.44
C ARG A 110 0.06 -7.31 -14.72
N LEU A 111 0.24 -7.01 -13.43
CA LEU A 111 -0.71 -6.23 -12.64
C LEU A 111 -0.78 -4.76 -13.10
N ARG A 112 0.32 -4.20 -13.64
CA ARG A 112 0.37 -2.85 -14.20
C ARG A 112 -0.30 -2.76 -15.58
N ALA A 113 -0.09 -3.77 -16.43
CA ALA A 113 -0.64 -3.79 -17.78
C ALA A 113 -2.16 -3.75 -17.78
N VAL A 114 -2.77 -3.11 -18.79
CA VAL A 114 -4.21 -3.06 -19.02
C VAL A 114 -4.52 -3.64 -20.39
N SER A 115 -5.63 -4.35 -20.53
CA SER A 115 -6.06 -4.95 -21.81
C SER A 115 -7.56 -4.80 -22.05
N GLU A 116 -7.96 -4.84 -23.33
CA GLU A 116 -9.37 -4.83 -23.72
C GLU A 116 -10.12 -6.05 -23.19
N GLU A 117 -9.44 -7.20 -23.09
CA GLU A 117 -9.97 -8.43 -22.52
C GLU A 117 -10.31 -8.27 -21.03
N GLU A 118 -9.41 -7.63 -20.25
CA GLU A 118 -9.69 -7.31 -18.85
C GLU A 118 -10.93 -6.42 -18.72
N GLU A 119 -11.04 -5.38 -19.55
CA GLU A 119 -12.19 -4.48 -19.54
C GLU A 119 -13.48 -5.21 -19.89
N ALA A 120 -13.46 -6.11 -20.88
CA ALA A 120 -14.60 -6.91 -21.27
C ALA A 120 -15.05 -7.87 -20.14
N GLU A 121 -14.12 -8.47 -19.40
CA GLU A 121 -14.44 -9.45 -18.34
C GLU A 121 -14.77 -8.81 -16.99
N THR A 122 -14.04 -7.76 -16.60
CA THR A 122 -14.16 -7.15 -15.27
C THR A 122 -15.01 -5.87 -15.27
N GLY A 123 -15.37 -5.38 -16.46
CA GLY A 123 -16.09 -4.13 -16.71
C GLY A 123 -15.21 -2.88 -16.64
N ARG A 124 -13.94 -3.00 -16.26
CA ARG A 124 -12.99 -1.88 -16.20
C ARG A 124 -11.55 -2.36 -16.11
N ALA A 125 -10.68 -1.91 -17.02
CA ALA A 125 -9.25 -2.16 -16.88
C ALA A 125 -8.58 -1.22 -15.86
N VAL A 126 -7.75 -1.77 -14.97
CA VAL A 126 -7.02 -1.00 -13.95
C VAL A 126 -5.55 -1.42 -13.87
N SER A 127 -4.67 -0.44 -13.65
CA SER A 127 -3.27 -0.68 -13.31
C SER A 127 -3.10 -0.78 -11.79
N VAL A 128 -2.61 -1.93 -11.32
CA VAL A 128 -2.28 -2.15 -9.91
C VAL A 128 -0.77 -2.08 -9.73
N LEU A 129 -0.31 -1.19 -8.85
CA LEU A 129 1.10 -0.98 -8.58
C LEU A 129 1.47 -1.61 -7.23
N LEU A 130 2.34 -2.62 -7.26
CA LEU A 130 2.91 -3.28 -6.08
C LEU A 130 4.44 -3.18 -6.12
N LEU A 131 5.08 -3.36 -4.96
CA LEU A 131 6.53 -3.33 -4.85
C LEU A 131 7.10 -4.76 -4.66
N PRO A 132 8.02 -5.22 -5.53
CA PRO A 132 8.86 -6.38 -5.25
C PRO A 132 9.69 -6.15 -3.99
N TRP A 133 9.42 -6.93 -2.94
CA TRP A 133 10.08 -6.78 -1.64
C TRP A 133 11.21 -7.79 -1.43
N SER A 134 11.00 -9.01 -1.90
CA SER A 134 12.01 -10.08 -1.85
C SER A 134 11.96 -10.90 -3.14
N ALA A 135 12.79 -11.95 -3.23
CA ALA A 135 12.74 -12.90 -4.34
C ALA A 135 11.38 -13.62 -4.47
N ARG A 136 10.56 -13.61 -3.42
CA ARG A 136 9.31 -14.37 -3.33
C ARG A 136 8.13 -13.57 -2.76
N ALA A 137 8.25 -12.26 -2.53
CA ALA A 137 7.18 -11.49 -1.92
C ALA A 137 7.01 -10.11 -2.56
N LEU A 138 5.76 -9.71 -2.67
CA LEU A 138 5.31 -8.37 -3.01
C LEU A 138 4.82 -7.65 -1.75
N ARG A 139 5.03 -6.34 -1.69
CA ARG A 139 4.49 -5.47 -0.65
C ARG A 139 3.41 -4.57 -1.24
N ALA A 140 2.18 -4.77 -0.78
CA ALA A 140 1.05 -3.87 -1.00
C ALA A 140 0.90 -2.93 0.20
N VAL A 141 0.68 -1.64 -0.05
CA VAL A 141 0.56 -0.61 1.00
C VAL A 141 -0.66 0.25 0.72
N TRP A 142 -1.59 0.29 1.67
CA TRP A 142 -2.74 1.17 1.63
C TRP A 142 -2.40 2.53 2.23
N HIS A 143 -3.00 3.55 1.67
CA HIS A 143 -2.90 4.92 2.16
C HIS A 143 -4.19 5.66 1.77
N ARG A 144 -4.34 6.89 2.27
CA ARG A 144 -5.51 7.75 2.08
C ARG A 144 -6.07 7.84 0.65
N ASP A 145 -5.24 7.68 -0.37
CA ASP A 145 -5.63 7.81 -1.78
C ASP A 145 -6.00 6.46 -2.43
N VAL A 146 -6.05 5.38 -1.64
CA VAL A 146 -6.53 4.04 -2.04
C VAL A 146 -7.84 3.76 -1.31
N SER A 147 -8.95 3.87 -2.05
CA SER A 147 -10.29 3.69 -1.51
C SER A 147 -10.68 2.21 -1.38
N ALA A 148 -11.81 1.94 -0.72
CA ALA A 148 -12.42 0.61 -0.72
C ALA A 148 -12.72 0.11 -2.14
N ARG A 149 -13.15 1.02 -3.03
CA ARG A 149 -13.40 0.70 -4.44
C ARG A 149 -12.10 0.31 -5.16
N ASP A 150 -11.02 1.03 -4.92
CA ASP A 150 -9.73 0.73 -5.55
C ASP A 150 -9.18 -0.60 -5.05
N THR A 151 -9.40 -0.91 -3.77
CA THR A 151 -9.06 -2.20 -3.16
C THR A 151 -9.79 -3.36 -3.84
N GLU A 152 -11.08 -3.19 -4.06
CA GLU A 152 -11.95 -4.15 -4.74
C GLU A 152 -11.52 -4.35 -6.21
N LEU A 153 -11.24 -3.26 -6.94
CA LEU A 153 -10.74 -3.32 -8.30
C LEU A 153 -9.36 -3.99 -8.39
N ALA A 154 -8.46 -3.70 -7.44
CA ALA A 154 -7.14 -4.31 -7.40
C ALA A 154 -7.21 -5.82 -7.17
N ARG A 155 -8.18 -6.26 -6.37
CA ARG A 155 -8.42 -7.67 -6.12
C ARG A 155 -8.95 -8.37 -7.37
N ARG A 156 -9.94 -7.80 -8.07
CA ARG A 156 -10.41 -8.29 -9.39
C ARG A 156 -9.28 -8.42 -10.41
N LYS A 157 -8.42 -7.40 -10.47
CA LYS A 157 -7.23 -7.43 -11.34
C LYS A 157 -6.32 -8.60 -11.00
N LEU A 158 -6.07 -8.86 -9.72
CA LEU A 158 -5.27 -9.99 -9.29
C LEU A 158 -5.93 -11.33 -9.65
N GLU A 159 -7.24 -11.47 -9.49
CA GLU A 159 -7.97 -12.68 -9.92
C GLU A 159 -7.85 -12.90 -11.43
N PHE A 160 -8.04 -11.85 -12.22
CA PHE A 160 -7.91 -11.89 -13.68
C PHE A 160 -6.50 -12.34 -14.09
N VAL A 161 -5.46 -11.67 -13.57
CA VAL A 161 -4.06 -12.02 -13.85
C VAL A 161 -3.76 -13.44 -13.37
N ALA A 162 -4.30 -13.85 -12.21
CA ALA A 162 -4.09 -15.17 -11.68
C ALA A 162 -4.66 -16.26 -12.58
N ARG A 163 -5.88 -16.08 -13.12
CA ARG A 163 -6.48 -16.99 -14.08
C ARG A 163 -5.70 -17.03 -15.39
N LYS A 164 -5.33 -15.87 -15.96
CA LYS A 164 -4.56 -15.80 -17.22
C LYS A 164 -3.16 -16.38 -17.15
N CYS A 165 -2.60 -16.51 -15.95
CA CYS A 165 -1.34 -17.21 -15.74
C CYS A 165 -1.48 -18.74 -15.66
N GLN A 166 -2.70 -19.28 -15.55
CA GLN A 166 -2.99 -20.72 -15.53
C GLN A 166 -3.43 -21.27 -16.90
N GLU A 167 -3.87 -20.40 -17.81
CA GLU A 167 -4.18 -20.70 -19.21
C GLU A 167 -2.89 -20.91 -20.04
#